data_AF-A0A4U1F784-F1
#
_entry.id   AF-A0A4U1F784-F1
#
_cell.length_a   1.000
_cell.length_b   1.000
_cell.length_c   1.000
_cell.angle_alpha   90.00
_cell.angle_beta   90.00
_cell.angle_gamma   90.00
#
_symmetry.space_group_name_H-M   'P 1'
#
loop_
_entity.id
_entity.type
_entity.pdbx_description
1 polymer ?
#
loop_
_entity_poly.entity_id
_entity_poly.type
_entity_poly.pdbx_seq_one_letter_code
_entity_poly.pdbx_strand_id
1 'polypeptide(L)'
;MAPKHQSSLPPQAKKPKKPRLTPASRPEETSASPNLTNEEKEQQEAIEHIDEVQNETDRLNEQASEEILKVEQKYNKLRQPFFQKRSELMAKIPNFGVTFVNHPQVSALLGEEDEEALHYLTRVK
;
A
#
# COMPACT_ATOMS: atom_id res chain seq x y z
N MET A 1 6.60 -3.51 30.02
CA MET A 1 6.40 -2.63 28.85
C MET A 1 5.89 -3.51 27.72
N ALA A 2 4.64 -3.34 27.30
CA ALA A 2 4.04 -4.17 26.26
C ALA A 2 4.44 -3.66 24.86
N PRO A 3 4.73 -4.54 23.88
CA PRO A 3 5.00 -4.10 22.52
C PRO A 3 3.69 -3.63 21.88
N LYS A 4 3.67 -2.37 21.43
CA LYS A 4 2.59 -1.85 20.58
C LYS A 4 2.62 -2.62 19.27
N HIS A 5 1.55 -3.36 18.98
CA HIS A 5 1.26 -3.86 17.65
C HIS A 5 1.20 -2.68 16.67
N GLN A 6 2.29 -2.45 15.94
CA GLN A 6 2.21 -1.75 14.68
C GLN A 6 1.48 -2.70 13.72
N SER A 7 0.18 -2.48 13.52
CA SER A 7 -0.50 -2.98 12.34
C SER A 7 -0.07 -2.12 11.15
N SER A 8 1.22 -2.18 10.80
CA SER A 8 1.65 -1.81 9.47
C SER A 8 1.23 -2.97 8.58
N LEU A 9 0.00 -2.92 8.07
CA LEU A 9 -0.29 -3.62 6.82
C LEU A 9 0.78 -3.15 5.84
N PRO A 10 1.54 -4.07 5.21
CA PRO A 10 2.52 -3.66 4.22
C PRO A 10 1.80 -2.79 3.19
N PRO A 11 2.46 -1.73 2.66
CA PRO A 11 1.93 -1.05 1.50
C PRO A 11 1.69 -2.15 0.47
N GLN A 12 0.43 -2.38 0.10
CA GLN A 12 0.15 -3.22 -1.04
C GLN A 12 0.88 -2.55 -2.19
N ALA A 13 2.04 -3.11 -2.52
CA ALA A 13 2.81 -2.69 -3.66
C ALA A 13 1.80 -2.59 -4.81
N LYS A 14 1.82 -1.48 -5.53
CA LYS A 14 1.25 -1.44 -6.87
C LYS A 14 1.88 -2.62 -7.59
N LYS A 15 1.20 -3.77 -7.62
CA LYS A 15 1.65 -4.90 -8.40
C LYS A 15 1.79 -4.35 -9.82
N PRO A 16 2.92 -4.62 -10.50
CA PRO A 16 3.11 -4.15 -11.86
C PRO A 16 1.88 -4.57 -12.65
N LYS A 17 1.36 -3.69 -13.50
CA LYS A 17 0.38 -4.07 -14.53
C LYS A 17 0.91 -5.37 -15.13
N LYS A 18 0.25 -6.50 -14.84
CA LYS A 18 0.58 -7.74 -15.54
C LYS A 18 0.50 -7.38 -17.03
N PRO A 19 1.48 -7.78 -17.85
CA PRO A 19 1.37 -7.56 -19.27
C PRO A 19 0.03 -8.16 -19.68
N ARG A 20 -0.84 -7.32 -20.26
CA ARG A 20 -1.91 -7.83 -21.11
C ARG A 20 -1.22 -8.83 -22.01
N LEU A 21 -1.57 -10.12 -21.91
CA LEU A 21 -1.13 -11.10 -22.87
C LEU A 21 -1.76 -10.67 -24.19
N THR A 22 -1.08 -9.79 -24.90
CA THR A 22 -1.29 -9.57 -26.32
C THR A 22 -1.06 -10.94 -26.94
N PRO A 23 -2.02 -11.47 -27.73
CA PRO A 23 -1.74 -12.64 -28.55
C PRO A 23 -0.63 -12.19 -29.51
N ALA A 24 0.61 -12.62 -29.25
CA ALA A 24 1.72 -12.34 -30.12
C ALA A 24 1.50 -13.19 -31.37
N SER A 25 0.94 -12.57 -32.39
CA SER A 25 0.86 -13.10 -33.74
C SER A 25 2.26 -13.39 -34.27
N ARG A 26 2.58 -14.64 -34.56
CA ARG A 26 2.96 -15.03 -35.92
C ARG A 26 2.88 -16.57 -36.13
N PRO A 27 2.03 -17.02 -37.07
CA PRO A 27 2.03 -18.37 -37.59
C PRO A 27 2.81 -18.43 -38.91
N GLU A 28 3.80 -19.32 -39.00
CA GLU A 28 4.19 -19.95 -40.27
C GLU A 28 4.57 -21.40 -39.96
N GLU A 29 3.62 -22.32 -40.13
CA GLU A 29 3.55 -23.17 -41.32
C GLU A 29 2.20 -23.92 -41.32
N THR A 30 1.47 -23.72 -42.40
CA THR A 30 0.62 -24.69 -43.11
C THR A 30 0.19 -25.95 -42.34
N SER A 31 -1.05 -25.98 -41.85
CA SER A 31 -2.04 -27.01 -42.21
C SER A 31 -3.32 -26.80 -41.40
N ALA A 32 -4.45 -26.78 -42.11
CA ALA A 32 -5.76 -26.86 -41.48
C ALA A 32 -5.83 -28.18 -40.68
N SER A 33 -5.94 -28.11 -39.35
CA SER A 33 -6.37 -29.23 -38.51
C SER A 33 -7.64 -28.84 -37.75
N PRO A 34 -8.81 -29.30 -38.21
CA PRO A 34 -10.05 -29.16 -37.47
C PRO A 34 -10.13 -30.33 -36.48
N ASN A 35 -9.66 -30.13 -35.24
CA ASN A 35 -10.12 -30.77 -34.00
C ASN A 35 -9.02 -30.66 -32.93
N LEU A 36 -9.28 -29.88 -31.88
CA LEU A 36 -8.55 -29.99 -30.61
C LEU A 36 -8.75 -31.41 -30.07
N THR A 37 -7.68 -32.02 -29.56
CA THR A 37 -7.77 -33.28 -28.83
C THR A 37 -8.64 -33.10 -27.58
N ASN A 38 -9.26 -34.18 -27.09
CA ASN A 38 -10.12 -34.08 -25.91
C ASN A 38 -9.35 -33.56 -24.68
N GLU A 39 -8.07 -33.92 -24.55
CA GLU A 39 -7.19 -33.45 -23.48
C GLU A 39 -6.95 -31.93 -23.55
N GLU A 40 -6.77 -31.35 -24.74
CA GLU A 40 -6.63 -29.90 -24.93
C GLU A 40 -7.92 -29.15 -24.57
N LYS A 41 -9.09 -29.73 -24.82
CA LYS A 41 -10.39 -29.13 -24.43
C LYS A 41 -10.57 -29.14 -22.92
N GLU A 42 -10.29 -30.26 -22.27
CA GLU A 42 -10.35 -30.37 -20.80
C GLU A 42 -9.35 -29.40 -20.13
N GLN A 43 -8.15 -29.23 -20.70
CA GLN A 43 -7.19 -28.25 -20.20
C GLN A 43 -7.70 -26.82 -20.37
N GLN A 44 -8.31 -26.49 -21.51
CA GLN A 44 -8.89 -25.18 -21.76
C GLN A 44 -10.04 -24.86 -20.80
N GLU A 45 -10.94 -25.81 -20.57
CA GLU A 45 -12.03 -25.70 -19.59
C GLU A 45 -11.50 -25.50 -18.17
N ALA A 46 -10.43 -26.22 -17.78
CA ALA A 46 -9.79 -26.04 -16.48
C ALA A 46 -9.17 -24.64 -16.31
N ILE A 47 -8.57 -24.08 -17.38
CA ILE A 47 -8.03 -22.71 -17.36
C ILE A 47 -9.16 -21.69 -17.20
N GLU A 48 -10.29 -21.88 -17.88
CA GLU A 48 -11.46 -20.99 -17.77
C GLU A 48 -12.03 -20.99 -16.35
N HIS A 49 -12.17 -22.17 -15.73
CA HIS A 49 -12.60 -22.26 -14.33
C HIS A 49 -11.62 -21.60 -13.35
N ILE A 50 -10.31 -21.69 -13.59
CA ILE A 50 -9.31 -20.98 -12.78
C ILE A 50 -9.47 -19.46 -12.93
N ASP A 51 -9.72 -18.96 -14.15
CA ASP A 51 -9.95 -17.53 -14.38
C ASP A 51 -11.20 -17.03 -13.65
N GLU A 52 -12.30 -17.80 -13.69
CA GLU A 52 -13.53 -17.51 -12.95
C GLU A 52 -13.26 -17.35 -11.44
N VAL A 53 -12.55 -18.30 -10.83
CA VAL A 53 -12.19 -18.25 -9.40
C VAL A 53 -11.23 -17.10 -9.08
N GLN A 54 -10.30 -16.79 -10.00
CA GLN A 54 -9.40 -15.65 -9.82
C GLN A 54 -10.16 -14.31 -9.89
N ASN A 55 -11.14 -14.20 -10.77
CA ASN A 55 -12.01 -13.02 -10.86
C ASN A 55 -12.81 -12.81 -9.56
N GLU A 56 -13.31 -13.88 -8.93
CA GLU A 56 -13.96 -13.79 -7.61
C GLU A 56 -12.99 -13.36 -6.52
N THR A 57 -11.77 -13.89 -6.53
CA THR A 57 -10.69 -13.51 -5.59
C THR A 57 -10.34 -12.03 -5.73
N ASP A 58 -10.26 -11.53 -6.95
CA ASP A 58 -9.94 -10.14 -7.23
C ASP A 58 -11.07 -9.20 -6.77
N ARG A 59 -12.34 -9.59 -6.95
CA ARG A 59 -13.50 -8.86 -6.40
C ARG A 59 -13.44 -8.79 -4.87
N LEU A 60 -13.12 -9.89 -4.20
CA LEU A 60 -12.97 -9.91 -2.74
C LEU A 60 -11.82 -8.99 -2.27
N ASN A 61 -10.70 -8.99 -2.99
CA ASN A 61 -9.57 -8.11 -2.67
C ASN A 61 -9.92 -6.62 -2.86
N GLU A 62 -10.71 -6.29 -3.89
CA GLU A 62 -11.22 -4.93 -4.09
C GLU A 62 -12.14 -4.51 -2.95
N GLN A 63 -13.09 -5.36 -2.55
CA GLN A 63 -13.98 -5.11 -1.41
C GLN A 63 -13.19 -4.89 -0.10
N ALA A 64 -12.22 -5.76 0.18
CA ALA A 64 -11.36 -5.61 1.36
C ALA A 64 -10.58 -4.29 1.33
N SER A 65 -10.06 -3.90 0.16
CA SER A 65 -9.34 -2.63 -0.02
C SER A 65 -10.24 -1.42 0.22
N GLU A 66 -11.49 -1.46 -0.27
CA GLU A 66 -12.46 -0.41 -0.01
C GLU A 66 -12.83 -0.30 1.48
N GLU A 67 -13.01 -1.43 2.16
CA GLU A 67 -13.34 -1.45 3.58
C GLU A 67 -12.20 -0.88 4.43
N ILE A 68 -10.96 -1.27 4.14
CA ILE A 68 -9.77 -0.69 4.77
C ILE A 68 -9.75 0.82 4.56
N LEU A 69 -9.96 1.30 3.33
CA LEU A 69 -9.98 2.72 3.03
C LEU A 69 -11.11 3.46 3.79
N LYS A 70 -12.32 2.89 3.86
CA LYS A 70 -13.44 3.47 4.60
C LYS A 70 -13.11 3.59 6.10
N VAL A 71 -12.49 2.56 6.68
CA VAL A 71 -12.03 2.56 8.08
C VAL A 71 -10.95 3.62 8.30
N GLU A 72 -9.94 3.69 7.44
CA GLU A 72 -8.88 4.68 7.51
C GLU A 72 -9.42 6.10 7.43
N GLN A 73 -10.31 6.39 6.47
CA GLN A 73 -10.95 7.70 6.33
C GLN A 73 -11.77 8.08 7.56
N LYS A 74 -12.56 7.13 8.10
CA LYS A 74 -13.34 7.34 9.33
C LYS A 74 -12.43 7.73 10.49
N TYR A 75 -11.39 6.95 10.76
CA TYR A 75 -10.53 7.21 11.90
C TYR A 75 -9.57 8.38 11.69
N ASN A 76 -9.21 8.72 10.46
CA ASN A 76 -8.47 9.94 10.17
C ASN A 76 -9.29 11.17 10.59
N LYS A 77 -10.55 11.28 10.16
CA LYS A 77 -11.47 12.36 10.57
C LYS A 77 -11.65 12.42 12.09
N LEU A 78 -11.84 11.27 12.74
CA LEU A 78 -11.99 11.21 14.20
C LEU A 78 -10.72 11.63 14.95
N ARG A 79 -9.52 11.31 14.42
CA ARG A 79 -8.24 11.66 15.05
C ARG A 79 -7.83 13.11 14.81
N GLN A 80 -8.26 13.72 13.71
CA GLN A 80 -7.89 15.10 13.33
C GLN A 80 -8.04 16.14 14.45
N PRO A 81 -9.19 16.25 15.16
CA PRO A 81 -9.33 17.25 16.24
C PRO A 81 -8.34 17.00 17.39
N PHE A 82 -8.00 15.75 17.67
CA PHE A 82 -7.02 15.41 18.70
C PHE A 82 -5.59 15.74 18.28
N PHE A 83 -5.24 15.53 17.01
CA PHE A 83 -3.95 15.99 16.48
C PHE A 83 -3.83 17.50 16.54
N GLN A 84 -4.88 18.23 16.15
CA GLN A 84 -4.91 19.69 16.25
C GLN A 84 -4.71 20.18 17.70
N LYS A 85 -5.49 19.62 18.64
CA LYS A 85 -5.37 19.92 20.08
C LYS A 85 -3.98 19.58 20.63
N ARG A 86 -3.40 18.44 20.21
CA ARG A 86 -2.06 18.02 20.61
C ARG A 86 -1.01 19.00 20.08
N SER A 87 -1.09 19.42 18.82
CA SER A 87 -0.16 20.39 18.22
C SER A 87 -0.20 21.75 18.94
N GLU A 88 -1.39 22.21 19.36
CA GLU A 88 -1.53 23.43 20.16
C GLU A 88 -0.90 23.32 21.55
N LEU A 89 -0.95 22.14 22.16
CA LEU A 89 -0.27 21.88 23.44
C LEU A 89 1.24 21.75 23.26
N MET A 90 1.72 21.06 22.22
CA MET A 90 3.14 20.94 21.90
C MET A 90 3.79 22.31 21.65
N ALA A 91 3.08 23.24 21.00
CA ALA A 91 3.56 24.60 20.77
C ALA A 91 3.82 25.41 22.06
N LYS A 92 3.29 24.96 23.21
CA LYS A 92 3.54 25.57 24.52
C LYS A 92 4.78 25.01 25.22
N ILE A 93 5.33 23.90 24.71
CA ILE A 93 6.52 23.27 25.27
C ILE A 93 7.74 23.91 24.60
N PRO A 94 8.60 24.63 25.34
CA PRO A 94 9.81 25.22 24.77
C PRO A 94 10.71 24.14 24.16
N ASN A 95 11.35 24.46 23.03
CA ASN A 95 12.29 23.56 22.34
C ASN A 95 11.72 22.18 21.99
N PHE A 96 10.40 22.05 21.81
CA PHE A 96 9.79 20.77 21.50
C PHE A 96 10.40 20.13 20.23
N GLY A 97 10.75 20.93 19.22
CA GLY A 97 11.39 20.45 18.00
C GLY A 97 12.70 19.68 18.23
N VAL A 98 13.48 20.02 19.26
CA VAL A 98 14.73 19.31 19.58
C VAL A 98 14.46 17.85 19.93
N THR A 99 13.24 17.49 20.34
CA THR A 99 12.90 16.07 20.60
C THR A 99 13.07 15.15 19.38
N PHE A 100 13.15 15.67 18.15
CA PHE A 100 13.43 14.88 16.95
C PHE A 100 14.80 14.21 16.97
N VAL A 101 15.78 14.75 17.70
CA VAL A 101 17.10 14.10 17.88
C VAL A 101 17.01 12.79 18.68
N ASN A 102 15.90 12.55 19.40
CA ASN A 102 15.70 11.30 20.11
C ASN A 102 15.26 10.14 19.19
N HIS A 103 14.97 10.39 17.91
CA HIS A 103 14.57 9.36 16.97
C HIS A 103 15.76 8.91 16.11
N PRO A 104 16.21 7.63 16.19
CA PRO A 104 17.46 7.19 15.56
C PRO A 104 17.56 7.48 14.06
N GLN A 105 16.48 7.25 13.32
CA GLN A 105 16.47 7.47 11.87
C GLN A 105 16.35 8.95 11.49
N VAL A 106 15.83 9.80 12.39
CA VAL A 106 15.66 11.23 12.10
C VAL A 106 16.93 11.97 12.49
N SER A 107 17.48 11.68 13.67
CA SER A 107 18.77 12.22 14.13
C SER A 107 19.90 11.91 13.15
N ALA A 108 19.93 10.73 12.54
CA ALA A 108 20.92 10.38 11.53
C ALA A 108 20.89 11.29 10.28
N LEU A 109 19.82 12.08 10.08
CA LEU A 109 19.67 13.01 8.97
C LEU A 109 19.90 14.48 9.35
N LEU A 110 20.14 14.77 10.64
CA LEU A 110 20.28 16.14 11.14
C LEU A 110 21.77 16.44 11.39
N GLY A 111 22.27 17.51 10.78
CA GLY A 111 23.59 18.07 11.11
C GLY A 111 23.51 19.06 12.28
N GLU A 112 24.67 19.56 12.70
CA GLU A 112 24.76 20.51 13.84
C GLU A 112 23.91 21.78 13.62
N GLU A 113 23.93 22.34 12.40
CA GLU A 113 23.12 23.53 12.04
C GLU A 113 21.61 23.21 12.03
N ASP A 114 21.22 22.01 11.64
CA ASP A 114 19.81 21.58 11.63
C ASP A 114 19.28 21.43 13.06
N GLU A 115 20.09 20.88 13.97
CA GLU A 115 19.74 20.77 15.39
C GLU A 115 19.54 22.15 16.03
N GLU A 116 20.38 23.12 15.70
CA GLU A 116 20.19 24.50 16.17
C GLU A 116 18.92 25.12 15.57
N ALA A 117 18.63 24.88 14.29
CA ALA A 117 17.39 25.33 13.65
C ALA A 117 16.13 24.71 14.28
N LEU A 118 16.19 23.48 14.80
CA LEU A 118 15.07 22.82 15.47
C LEU A 118 14.57 23.54 16.73
N HIS A 119 15.40 24.40 17.35
CA HIS A 119 14.95 25.25 18.46
C HIS A 119 13.83 26.22 18.05
N TYR A 120 13.80 26.62 16.78
CA TYR A 120 12.78 27.51 16.23
C TYR A 120 11.57 26.77 15.67
N LEU A 121 11.56 25.43 15.69
CA LEU A 121 10.45 24.62 15.21
C LEU A 121 9.29 24.63 16.21
N THR A 122 8.29 25.46 15.94
CA THR A 122 7.13 25.66 16.82
C THR A 122 5.93 24.77 16.49
N ARG A 123 5.88 24.19 15.28
CA ARG A 123 4.76 23.34 14.85
C ARG A 123 5.17 22.35 13.76
N VAL A 124 4.73 21.10 13.93
CA VAL A 124 4.73 20.05 12.90
C VAL A 124 3.29 19.57 12.72
N LYS A 125 2.85 19.36 11.49
CA LYS A 125 1.47 18.99 11.13
C LYS A 125 1.42 17.59 10.52
#